data_AF-A0A523LNZ3-F1
#
_entry.id   AF-A0A523LNZ3-F1
#
_cell.length_a   1.000
_cell.length_b   1.000
_cell.length_c   1.000
_cell.angle_alpha   90.00
_cell.angle_beta   90.00
_cell.angle_gamma   90.00
#
_symmetry.space_group_name_H-M   'P 1'
#
loop_
_entity.id
_entity.type
_entity.pdbx_description
1 polymer ?
#
loop_
_entity_poly.entity_id
_entity_poly.type
_entity_poly.pdbx_seq_one_letter_code
_entity_poly.pdbx_strand_id
1 'polypeptide(L)'
;MRNIIIVSLLLGLFSFSVQAQETESKDQLEKDYAALKANSEVVGYAPEQLKLTDAAYEEMQKYHYKSRGAYRTFLRYQTQMRIAQTYAAGAAAKAKAATAELETRYDFMISERAKAMADAQRMLAEQQASAAAAAQQVAEGQAKEASMAAREAALSAREAQLSAQEAQVKMLAMSQELADLKAKQTDRGMVVTLGSALFQTDSATLKAGAERNLGELAKYMTDFPQAKATIEGHTDNTGDPAYNQQLSAKRAQAVANYLTGHGVDASRVSAEGLGQDYPIAPNDTEAGRQQNRRVEVILTQ
;
A
#
# COMPACT_ATOMS: atom_id res chain seq x y z
N MET A 1 44.68 4.92 48.83
CA MET A 1 44.23 4.97 50.24
C MET A 1 42.88 4.25 50.30
N ARG A 2 42.82 3.03 50.83
CA ARG A 2 41.54 2.29 50.98
C ARG A 2 41.56 1.57 52.31
N ASN A 3 40.55 1.89 53.13
CA ASN A 3 40.38 1.49 54.51
C ASN A 3 40.24 -0.02 54.65
N ILE A 4 41.10 -0.59 55.48
CA ILE A 4 41.10 -1.99 55.90
C ILE A 4 40.03 -2.14 56.98
N ILE A 5 38.95 -2.87 56.69
CA ILE A 5 37.97 -3.29 57.70
C ILE A 5 38.51 -4.56 58.35
N ILE A 6 38.99 -4.41 59.58
CA ILE A 6 39.43 -5.48 60.47
C ILE A 6 38.18 -6.21 60.96
N VAL A 7 37.87 -7.37 60.39
CA VAL A 7 36.90 -8.30 60.99
C VAL A 7 37.65 -9.10 62.04
N SER A 8 37.41 -8.76 63.30
CA SER A 8 37.94 -9.44 64.48
C SER A 8 37.47 -10.89 64.52
N LEU A 9 38.26 -11.77 63.93
CA LEU A 9 38.22 -13.20 64.14
C LEU A 9 38.66 -13.45 65.59
N LEU A 10 37.72 -13.73 66.49
CA LEU A 10 38.00 -14.19 67.85
C LEU A 10 38.51 -15.64 67.82
N LEU A 11 39.66 -15.84 67.18
CA LEU A 11 40.47 -17.06 67.34
C LEU A 11 41.16 -16.93 68.70
N GLY A 12 40.56 -17.53 69.72
CA GLY A 12 41.25 -17.86 70.96
C GLY A 12 42.29 -18.94 70.70
N LEU A 13 43.43 -18.57 70.10
CA LEU A 13 44.69 -19.30 70.22
C LEU A 13 45.11 -19.20 71.70
N PHE A 14 44.58 -20.10 72.53
CA PHE A 14 45.16 -20.34 73.85
C PHE A 14 46.50 -21.04 73.65
N SER A 15 47.55 -20.23 73.63
CA SER A 15 48.94 -20.64 73.77
C SER A 15 49.09 -21.60 74.93
N PHE A 16 49.76 -22.72 74.67
CA PHE A 16 50.09 -23.71 75.69
C PHE A 16 51.27 -23.17 76.52
N SER A 17 50.96 -22.63 77.69
CA SER A 17 51.94 -22.40 78.76
C SER A 17 51.69 -23.47 79.82
N VAL A 18 52.68 -24.35 80.04
CA VAL A 18 52.68 -25.36 81.13
C VAL A 18 52.93 -24.64 82.47
N GLN A 19 51.98 -23.82 82.89
CA GLN A 19 51.95 -23.21 84.22
C GLN A 19 50.56 -23.53 84.79
N ALA A 20 50.52 -24.34 85.84
CA ALA A 20 49.37 -24.80 86.61
C ALA A 20 48.05 -24.05 86.30
N GLN A 21 47.24 -24.63 85.42
CA GLN A 21 45.89 -24.13 85.13
C GLN A 21 45.04 -24.45 86.36
N GLU A 22 44.51 -23.40 87.00
CA GLU A 22 43.52 -23.51 88.07
C GLU A 22 42.46 -24.54 87.65
N THR A 23 42.21 -25.48 88.55
CA THR A 23 41.15 -26.47 88.44
C THR A 23 39.82 -25.73 88.21
N GLU A 24 39.32 -25.72 86.96
CA GLU A 24 38.00 -25.17 86.58
C GLU A 24 36.96 -25.65 87.59
N SER A 25 36.27 -24.71 88.25
CA SER A 25 35.30 -25.06 89.27
C SER A 25 34.15 -25.87 88.65
N LYS A 26 33.53 -26.75 89.43
CA LYS A 26 32.37 -27.54 88.99
C LYS A 26 31.31 -26.63 88.33
N ASP A 27 31.00 -25.51 88.95
CA ASP A 27 30.03 -24.53 88.45
C ASP A 27 30.38 -23.98 87.05
N GLN A 28 31.67 -23.80 86.75
CA GLN A 28 32.11 -23.35 85.43
C GLN A 28 31.86 -24.43 84.37
N LEU A 29 32.11 -25.69 84.71
CA LEU A 29 31.86 -26.82 83.80
C LEU A 29 30.37 -27.02 83.50
N GLU A 30 29.49 -26.83 84.49
CA GLU A 30 28.05 -26.92 84.28
C GLU A 30 27.56 -25.79 83.38
N LYS A 31 28.12 -24.58 83.54
CA LYS A 31 27.85 -23.44 82.65
C LYS A 31 28.34 -23.68 81.24
N ASP A 32 29.56 -24.19 81.06
CA ASP A 32 30.13 -24.45 79.74
C ASP A 32 29.37 -25.57 79.03
N TYR A 33 28.94 -26.59 79.76
CA TYR A 33 28.08 -27.65 79.26
C TYR A 33 26.70 -27.12 78.82
N ALA A 34 26.06 -26.30 79.65
CA ALA A 34 24.78 -25.67 79.31
C ALA A 34 24.92 -24.75 78.09
N ALA A 35 26.01 -23.99 77.99
CA ALA A 35 26.31 -23.13 76.85
C ALA A 35 26.54 -23.96 75.57
N LEU A 36 27.21 -25.11 75.66
CA LEU A 36 27.39 -26.04 74.54
C LEU A 36 26.04 -26.56 74.02
N LYS A 37 25.13 -26.96 74.93
CA LYS A 37 23.78 -27.42 74.57
C LYS A 37 22.87 -26.33 74.02
N ALA A 38 23.07 -25.08 74.44
CA ALA A 38 22.33 -23.94 73.92
C ALA A 38 22.89 -23.44 72.57
N ASN A 39 24.10 -23.85 72.18
CA ASN A 39 24.70 -23.43 70.92
C ASN A 39 24.03 -24.15 69.73
N SER A 40 23.28 -23.39 68.94
CA SER A 40 22.54 -23.88 67.77
C SER A 40 23.43 -24.51 66.70
N GLU A 41 24.69 -24.08 66.56
CA GLU A 41 25.63 -24.70 65.62
C GLU A 41 26.05 -26.09 66.09
N VAL A 42 26.30 -26.27 67.40
CA VAL A 42 26.65 -27.58 67.95
C VAL A 42 25.46 -28.54 67.88
N VAL A 43 24.27 -28.05 68.24
CA VAL A 43 23.03 -28.84 68.16
C VAL A 43 22.69 -29.23 66.71
N GLY A 44 22.84 -28.30 65.76
CA GLY A 44 22.49 -28.52 64.36
C GLY A 44 23.54 -29.31 63.57
N TYR A 45 24.83 -29.01 63.77
CA TYR A 45 25.91 -29.55 62.95
C TYR A 45 26.73 -30.65 63.60
N ALA A 46 26.69 -30.81 64.93
CA ALA A 46 27.48 -31.81 65.66
C ALA A 46 26.63 -32.68 66.63
N PRO A 47 25.46 -33.21 66.23
CA PRO A 47 24.56 -33.90 67.14
C PRO A 47 25.17 -35.19 67.72
N GLU A 48 26.05 -35.86 66.98
CA GLU A 48 26.74 -37.07 67.45
C GLU A 48 27.85 -36.76 68.46
N GLN A 49 28.65 -35.72 68.20
CA GLN A 49 29.68 -35.26 69.14
C GLN A 49 29.06 -34.67 70.41
N LEU A 50 27.87 -34.05 70.31
CA LEU A 50 27.11 -33.61 71.48
C LEU A 50 26.66 -34.79 72.34
N LYS A 51 26.17 -35.89 71.74
CA LYS A 51 25.85 -37.13 72.47
C LYS A 51 27.07 -37.73 73.18
N LEU A 52 28.24 -37.74 72.54
CA LEU A 52 29.49 -38.21 73.15
C LEU A 52 29.94 -37.31 74.31
N THR A 53 29.71 -36.00 74.19
CA THR A 53 30.00 -35.03 75.24
C THR A 53 29.03 -35.20 76.42
N ASP A 54 27.75 -35.46 76.17
CA ASP A 54 26.75 -35.77 77.18
C ASP A 54 27.17 -36.99 78.01
N ALA A 55 27.53 -38.09 77.34
CA ALA A 55 28.00 -39.30 78.01
C ALA A 55 29.27 -39.06 78.84
N ALA A 56 30.22 -38.26 78.33
CA ALA A 56 31.44 -37.91 79.05
C ALA A 56 31.20 -37.00 80.26
N TYR A 57 30.24 -36.07 80.15
CA TYR A 57 29.81 -35.19 81.25
C TYR A 57 29.11 -35.97 82.37
N GLU A 58 28.19 -36.86 82.02
CA GLU A 58 27.52 -37.76 82.96
C GLU A 58 28.51 -38.70 83.68
N GLU A 59 29.50 -39.22 82.96
CA GLU A 59 30.57 -40.03 83.54
C GLU A 59 31.45 -39.23 84.51
N MET A 60 31.79 -37.99 84.16
CA MET A 60 32.58 -37.09 85.01
C MET A 60 31.88 -36.78 86.33
N GLN A 61 30.57 -36.51 86.31
CA GLN A 61 29.76 -36.20 87.50
C GLN A 61 29.70 -37.35 88.53
N LYS A 62 30.03 -38.60 88.16
CA LYS A 62 30.05 -39.76 89.06
C LYS A 62 31.25 -39.80 90.01
N TYR A 63 32.30 -39.01 89.77
CA TYR A 63 33.54 -39.06 90.55
C TYR A 63 33.70 -37.85 91.48
N HIS A 64 34.12 -38.07 92.73
CA HIS A 64 34.49 -36.96 93.63
C HIS A 64 35.72 -36.21 93.09
N TYR A 65 35.57 -34.89 92.94
CA TYR A 65 36.62 -33.96 92.56
C TYR A 65 37.80 -34.12 93.52
N LYS A 66 38.99 -34.48 93.00
CA LYS A 66 40.30 -34.72 93.66
C LYS A 66 40.84 -36.17 93.66
N SER A 67 40.16 -37.17 93.08
CA SER A 67 40.77 -38.50 92.87
C SER A 67 41.55 -38.60 91.55
N ARG A 68 42.61 -39.44 91.50
CA ARG A 68 43.42 -39.66 90.27
C ARG A 68 42.58 -40.18 89.08
N GLY A 69 41.47 -40.88 89.35
CA GLY A 69 40.48 -41.31 88.37
C GLY A 69 39.57 -40.18 87.87
N ALA A 70 39.24 -39.21 88.72
CA ALA A 70 38.42 -38.05 88.37
C ALA A 70 39.09 -37.12 87.35
N TYR A 71 40.43 -37.02 87.37
CA TYR A 71 41.17 -36.20 86.41
C TYR A 71 41.07 -36.74 84.97
N ARG A 72 41.03 -38.07 84.80
CA ARG A 72 40.92 -38.69 83.47
C ARG A 72 39.54 -38.48 82.84
N THR A 73 38.47 -38.62 83.62
CA THR A 73 37.09 -38.37 83.14
C THR A 73 36.86 -36.90 82.85
N PHE A 74 37.46 -36.01 83.64
CA PHE A 74 37.49 -34.57 83.37
C PHE A 74 38.16 -34.24 82.03
N LEU A 75 39.38 -34.75 81.78
CA LEU A 75 40.07 -34.55 80.51
C LEU A 75 39.28 -35.12 79.33
N ARG A 76 38.60 -36.26 79.52
CA ARG A 76 37.73 -36.85 78.50
C ARG A 76 36.57 -35.92 78.16
N TYR A 77 35.87 -35.39 79.17
CA TYR A 77 34.79 -34.42 78.98
C TYR A 77 35.27 -33.18 78.22
N GLN A 78 36.34 -32.52 78.68
CA GLN A 78 36.89 -31.34 78.01
C GLN A 78 37.31 -31.64 76.57
N THR A 79 37.88 -32.81 76.32
CA THR A 79 38.27 -33.24 74.97
C THR A 79 37.03 -33.42 74.08
N GLN A 80 35.99 -34.10 74.56
CA GLN A 80 34.76 -34.29 73.78
C GLN A 80 34.04 -32.96 73.51
N MET A 81 33.97 -32.06 74.49
CA MET A 81 33.44 -30.71 74.32
C MET A 81 34.20 -29.95 73.22
N ARG A 82 35.54 -29.97 73.25
CA ARG A 82 36.37 -29.31 72.22
C ARG A 82 36.20 -29.95 70.84
N ILE A 83 36.03 -31.26 70.77
CA ILE A 83 35.74 -31.97 69.51
C ILE A 83 34.37 -31.53 68.97
N ALA A 84 33.32 -31.48 69.81
CA ALA A 84 31.99 -31.05 69.40
C ALA A 84 31.99 -29.62 68.86
N GLN A 85 32.65 -28.69 69.55
CA GLN A 85 32.77 -27.30 69.12
C GLN A 85 33.54 -27.16 67.80
N THR A 86 34.70 -27.83 67.68
CA THR A 86 35.52 -27.72 66.45
C THR A 86 34.87 -28.40 65.25
N TYR A 87 34.20 -29.54 65.46
CA TYR A 87 33.42 -30.20 64.41
C TYR A 87 32.25 -29.33 63.95
N ALA A 88 31.46 -28.80 64.88
CA ALA A 88 30.34 -27.90 64.59
C ALA A 88 30.80 -26.67 63.81
N ALA A 89 31.86 -26.00 64.27
CA ALA A 89 32.41 -24.82 63.59
C ALA A 89 32.90 -25.15 62.18
N GLY A 90 33.58 -26.29 61.99
CA GLY A 90 34.04 -26.73 60.67
C GLY A 90 32.88 -27.08 59.72
N ALA A 91 31.86 -27.76 60.22
CA ALA A 91 30.66 -28.10 59.46
C ALA A 91 29.83 -26.85 59.10
N ALA A 92 29.62 -25.93 60.06
CA ALA A 92 28.95 -24.66 59.85
C ALA A 92 29.70 -23.79 58.82
N ALA A 93 31.04 -23.72 58.89
CA ALA A 93 31.85 -23.00 57.93
C ALA A 93 31.72 -23.58 56.51
N LYS A 94 31.71 -24.92 56.36
CA LYS A 94 31.47 -25.57 55.06
C LYS A 94 30.07 -25.30 54.53
N ALA A 95 29.05 -25.37 55.38
CA ALA A 95 27.67 -25.06 55.00
C ALA A 95 27.55 -23.61 54.51
N LYS A 96 28.12 -22.66 55.25
CA LYS A 96 28.15 -21.23 54.88
C LYS A 96 28.89 -20.97 53.57
N ALA A 97 30.00 -21.68 53.33
CA ALA A 97 30.73 -21.58 52.07
C ALA A 97 29.90 -22.11 50.88
N ALA A 98 29.24 -23.26 51.06
CA ALA A 98 28.37 -23.84 50.03
C ALA A 98 27.16 -22.94 49.70
N THR A 99 26.54 -22.31 50.71
CA THR A 99 25.44 -21.36 50.46
C THR A 99 25.92 -20.11 49.73
N ALA A 100 27.08 -19.55 50.11
CA ALA A 100 27.65 -18.39 49.43
C ALA A 100 28.03 -18.69 47.96
N GLU A 101 28.52 -19.90 47.69
CA GLU A 101 28.80 -20.36 46.33
C GLU A 101 27.51 -20.48 45.51
N LEU A 102 26.46 -21.05 46.09
CA LEU A 102 25.15 -21.16 45.45
C LEU A 102 24.53 -19.79 45.16
N GLU A 103 24.61 -18.84 46.09
CA GLU A 103 24.15 -17.47 45.91
C GLU A 103 24.90 -16.79 44.76
N THR A 104 26.24 -16.89 44.74
CA THR A 104 27.06 -16.33 43.66
C THR A 104 26.68 -16.93 42.30
N ARG A 105 26.46 -18.24 42.24
CA ARG A 105 26.03 -18.93 41.03
C ARG A 105 24.64 -18.50 40.59
N TYR A 106 23.72 -18.31 41.52
CA TYR A 106 22.36 -17.87 41.24
C TYR A 106 22.34 -16.44 40.68
N ASP A 107 23.08 -15.52 41.30
CA ASP A 107 23.23 -14.14 40.83
C ASP A 107 23.83 -14.09 39.41
N PHE A 108 24.85 -14.92 39.16
CA PHE A 108 25.42 -15.07 37.82
C PHE A 108 24.37 -15.53 36.80
N MET A 109 23.60 -16.58 37.10
CA MET A 109 22.55 -17.08 36.20
C MET A 109 21.44 -16.04 35.94
N ILE A 110 21.03 -15.28 36.95
CA ILE A 110 20.08 -14.17 36.75
C ILE A 110 20.67 -13.13 35.81
N SER A 111 21.91 -12.73 36.03
CA SER A 111 22.57 -11.70 35.21
C SER A 111 22.70 -12.14 33.75
N GLU A 112 23.07 -13.41 33.51
CA GLU A 112 23.17 -13.97 32.16
C GLU A 112 21.80 -14.08 31.49
N ARG A 113 20.77 -14.51 32.23
CA ARG A 113 19.40 -14.52 31.70
C ARG A 113 18.91 -13.11 31.38
N ALA A 114 19.22 -12.11 32.21
CA ALA A 114 18.86 -10.72 31.96
C ALA A 114 19.53 -10.18 30.68
N LYS A 115 20.81 -10.47 30.46
CA LYS A 115 21.51 -10.13 29.22
C LYS A 115 20.88 -10.81 28.01
N ALA A 116 20.65 -12.12 28.08
CA ALA A 116 20.04 -12.88 26.99
C ALA A 116 18.64 -12.35 26.63
N MET A 117 17.83 -11.96 27.63
CA MET A 117 16.53 -11.34 27.40
C MET A 117 16.67 -9.94 26.75
N ALA A 118 17.64 -9.13 27.17
CA ALA A 118 17.90 -7.83 26.56
C ALA A 118 18.38 -7.96 25.10
N ASP A 119 19.24 -8.93 24.80
CA ASP A 119 19.69 -9.22 23.44
C ASP A 119 18.54 -9.74 22.57
N ALA A 120 17.71 -10.65 23.10
CA ALA A 120 16.51 -11.12 22.41
C ALA A 120 15.52 -9.97 22.12
N GLN A 121 15.32 -9.05 23.07
CA GLN A 121 14.49 -7.86 22.87
C GLN A 121 15.07 -6.92 21.81
N ARG A 122 16.39 -6.73 21.77
CA ARG A 122 17.06 -5.94 20.73
C ARG A 122 16.89 -6.57 19.35
N MET A 123 17.11 -7.88 19.23
CA MET A 123 16.91 -8.60 17.97
C MET A 123 15.46 -8.51 17.50
N LEU A 124 14.49 -8.64 18.41
CA LEU A 124 13.08 -8.47 18.08
C LEU A 124 12.77 -7.05 17.60
N ALA A 125 13.30 -6.03 18.28
CA ALA A 125 13.11 -4.63 17.89
C ALA A 125 13.74 -4.33 16.52
N GLU A 126 14.92 -4.87 16.23
CA GLU A 126 15.59 -4.75 14.93
C GLU A 126 14.79 -5.45 13.83
N GLN A 127 14.28 -6.67 14.10
CA GLN A 127 13.42 -7.38 13.16
C GLN A 127 12.12 -6.62 12.89
N GLN A 128 11.49 -6.05 13.92
CA GLN A 128 10.30 -5.21 13.78
C GLN A 128 10.59 -3.93 12.98
N ALA A 129 11.72 -3.27 13.24
CA ALA A 129 12.14 -2.08 12.49
C ALA A 129 12.42 -2.40 11.02
N SER A 130 13.09 -3.53 10.74
CA SER A 130 13.33 -4.02 9.37
C SER A 130 12.01 -4.35 8.65
N ALA A 131 11.09 -5.04 9.32
CA ALA A 131 9.77 -5.34 8.77
C ALA A 131 8.96 -4.07 8.48
N ALA A 132 9.00 -3.08 9.38
CA ALA A 132 8.34 -1.79 9.17
C ALA A 132 8.94 -1.01 7.98
N ALA A 133 10.27 -1.00 7.85
CA ALA A 133 10.94 -0.37 6.71
C ALA A 133 10.59 -1.06 5.38
N ALA A 134 10.55 -2.39 5.34
CA ALA A 134 10.14 -3.15 4.17
C ALA A 134 8.67 -2.88 3.80
N ALA A 135 7.77 -2.83 4.78
CA ALA A 135 6.37 -2.50 4.57
C ALA A 135 6.20 -1.07 4.01
N GLN A 136 6.97 -0.10 4.50
CA GLN A 136 6.97 1.26 3.97
C GLN A 136 7.45 1.31 2.51
N GLN A 137 8.52 0.59 2.17
CA GLN A 137 9.01 0.53 0.79
C GLN A 137 7.97 -0.08 -0.17
N VAL A 138 7.25 -1.13 0.26
CA VAL A 138 6.15 -1.71 -0.53
C VAL A 138 5.02 -0.70 -0.71
N ALA A 139 4.62 0.01 0.35
CA ALA A 139 3.57 1.02 0.28
C ALA A 139 3.94 2.19 -0.65
N GLU A 140 5.19 2.66 -0.59
CA GLU A 140 5.72 3.69 -1.49
C GLU A 140 5.78 3.21 -2.95
N GLY A 141 6.15 1.95 -3.18
CA GLY A 141 6.12 1.33 -4.51
C GLY A 141 4.71 1.30 -5.11
N GLN A 142 3.74 0.80 -4.33
CA GLN A 142 2.33 0.77 -4.73
C GLN A 142 1.76 2.17 -4.98
N ALA A 143 2.11 3.15 -4.15
CA ALA A 143 1.68 4.54 -4.34
C ALA A 143 2.25 5.16 -5.63
N LYS A 144 3.51 4.88 -5.95
CA LYS A 144 4.14 5.32 -7.22
C LYS A 144 3.47 4.67 -8.42
N GLU A 145 3.22 3.37 -8.39
CA GLU A 145 2.54 2.64 -9.46
C GLU A 145 1.12 3.17 -9.68
N ALA A 146 0.35 3.36 -8.59
CA ALA A 146 -0.98 3.95 -8.65
C ALA A 146 -0.95 5.39 -9.20
N SER A 147 0.04 6.20 -8.83
CA SER A 147 0.22 7.55 -9.36
C SER A 147 0.53 7.57 -10.86
N MET A 148 1.37 6.63 -11.32
CA MET A 148 1.69 6.48 -12.75
C MET A 148 0.47 6.03 -13.55
N ALA A 149 -0.26 5.02 -13.07
CA ALA A 149 -1.50 4.56 -13.69
C ALA A 149 -2.56 5.68 -13.76
N ALA A 150 -2.71 6.47 -12.69
CA ALA A 150 -3.61 7.62 -12.67
C ALA A 150 -3.18 8.70 -13.68
N ARG A 151 -1.87 8.94 -13.84
CA ARG A 151 -1.36 9.90 -14.82
C ARG A 151 -1.61 9.44 -16.25
N GLU A 152 -1.42 8.17 -16.55
CA GLU A 152 -1.71 7.58 -17.87
C GLU A 152 -3.21 7.64 -18.19
N ALA A 153 -4.07 7.30 -17.23
CA ALA A 153 -5.52 7.44 -17.36
C ALA A 153 -5.94 8.91 -17.59
N ALA A 154 -5.29 9.86 -16.92
CA ALA A 154 -5.57 11.28 -17.12
C ALA A 154 -5.13 11.79 -18.51
N LEU A 155 -4.00 11.30 -19.03
CA LEU A 155 -3.52 11.65 -20.37
C LEU A 155 -4.44 11.09 -21.45
N SER A 156 -4.80 9.80 -21.38
CA SER A 156 -5.73 9.18 -22.33
C SER A 156 -7.12 9.83 -22.31
N ALA A 157 -7.64 10.17 -21.12
CA ALA A 157 -8.90 10.91 -21.01
C ALA A 157 -8.83 12.30 -21.66
N ARG A 158 -7.70 12.99 -21.50
CA ARG A 158 -7.47 14.30 -22.13
C ARG A 158 -7.39 14.22 -23.64
N GLU A 159 -6.69 13.21 -24.17
CA GLU A 159 -6.62 12.94 -25.62
C GLU A 159 -8.01 12.64 -26.20
N ALA A 160 -8.79 11.80 -25.53
CA ALA A 160 -10.16 11.51 -25.93
C ALA A 160 -11.04 12.78 -25.96
N GLN A 161 -10.92 13.64 -24.94
CA GLN A 161 -11.64 14.93 -24.90
C GLN A 161 -11.24 15.87 -26.04
N LEU A 162 -9.94 15.98 -26.33
CA LEU A 162 -9.45 16.80 -27.44
C LEU A 162 -9.98 16.29 -28.78
N SER A 163 -9.91 14.97 -29.01
CA SER A 163 -10.44 14.37 -30.25
C SER A 163 -11.95 14.59 -30.42
N ALA A 164 -12.72 14.50 -29.32
CA ALA A 164 -14.15 14.78 -29.33
C ALA A 164 -14.44 16.26 -29.62
N GLN A 165 -13.64 17.17 -29.06
CA GLN A 165 -13.76 18.62 -29.30
C GLN A 165 -13.41 18.97 -30.75
N GLU A 166 -12.34 18.38 -31.30
CA GLU A 166 -11.96 18.55 -32.71
C GLU A 166 -13.06 18.03 -33.64
N ALA A 167 -13.63 16.86 -33.34
CA ALA A 167 -14.76 16.33 -34.10
C ALA A 167 -15.98 17.28 -34.06
N GLN A 168 -16.31 17.84 -32.90
CA GLN A 168 -17.38 18.82 -32.77
C GLN A 168 -17.11 20.10 -33.57
N VAL A 169 -15.89 20.65 -33.50
CA VAL A 169 -15.51 21.84 -34.27
C VAL A 169 -15.59 21.56 -35.77
N LYS A 170 -15.14 20.38 -36.22
CA LYS A 170 -15.22 19.97 -37.63
C LYS A 170 -16.68 19.84 -38.09
N MET A 171 -17.54 19.25 -37.27
CA MET A 171 -18.98 19.15 -37.55
C MET A 171 -19.65 20.53 -37.63
N LEU A 172 -19.29 21.46 -36.73
CA LEU A 172 -19.80 22.83 -36.76
C LEU A 172 -19.35 23.57 -38.02
N ALA A 173 -18.06 23.49 -38.38
CA ALA A 173 -17.54 24.10 -39.61
C ALA A 173 -18.25 23.55 -40.85
N MET A 174 -18.45 22.23 -40.92
CA MET A 174 -19.21 21.58 -41.99
C MET A 174 -20.65 22.07 -42.07
N SER A 175 -21.32 22.25 -40.92
CA SER A 175 -22.70 22.76 -40.88
C SER A 175 -22.82 24.20 -41.36
N GLN A 176 -21.83 25.04 -41.06
CA GLN A 176 -21.80 26.44 -41.51
C GLN A 176 -21.59 26.54 -43.02
N GLU A 177 -20.66 25.75 -43.59
CA GLU A 177 -20.43 25.71 -45.03
C GLU A 177 -21.68 25.23 -45.81
N LEU A 178 -22.41 24.26 -45.25
CA LEU A 178 -23.70 23.84 -45.80
C LEU A 178 -24.79 24.91 -45.68
N ALA A 179 -24.81 25.69 -44.60
CA ALA A 179 -25.75 26.79 -44.42
C ALA A 179 -25.54 27.90 -45.46
N ASP A 180 -24.28 28.20 -45.81
CA ASP A 180 -23.93 29.17 -46.85
C ASP A 180 -24.44 28.72 -48.23
N LEU A 181 -24.41 27.41 -48.51
CA LEU A 181 -25.01 26.80 -49.72
C LEU A 181 -26.55 26.81 -49.72
N LYS A 182 -27.21 27.41 -48.72
CA LYS A 182 -28.67 27.34 -48.50
C LYS A 182 -29.19 25.91 -48.45
N ALA A 183 -28.35 24.95 -48.03
CA ALA A 183 -28.76 23.57 -47.88
C ALA A 183 -29.81 23.46 -46.78
N LYS A 184 -30.94 22.81 -47.08
CA LYS A 184 -31.97 22.49 -46.09
C LYS A 184 -31.84 21.04 -45.69
N GLN A 185 -31.84 20.77 -44.39
CA GLN A 185 -31.94 19.40 -43.91
C GLN A 185 -33.37 18.89 -44.14
N THR A 186 -33.50 17.77 -44.85
CA THR A 186 -34.77 17.09 -45.12
C THR A 186 -34.63 15.61 -44.77
N ASP A 187 -35.74 14.87 -44.75
CA ASP A 187 -35.72 13.41 -44.54
C ASP A 187 -34.92 12.65 -45.61
N ARG A 188 -34.67 13.28 -46.76
CA ARG A 188 -33.92 12.73 -47.90
C ARG A 188 -32.41 12.97 -47.80
N GLY A 189 -31.96 13.71 -46.78
CA GLY A 189 -30.60 14.23 -46.66
C GLY A 189 -30.56 15.75 -46.76
N MET A 190 -29.36 16.29 -46.99
CA MET A 190 -29.15 17.73 -47.13
C MET A 190 -29.46 18.17 -48.57
N VAL A 191 -30.52 18.96 -48.77
CA VAL A 191 -30.97 19.38 -50.10
C VAL A 191 -30.52 20.80 -50.39
N VAL A 192 -29.70 20.96 -51.42
CA VAL A 192 -29.33 22.26 -51.99
C VAL A 192 -30.23 22.54 -53.19
N THR A 193 -31.14 23.50 -53.05
CA THR A 193 -32.04 23.89 -54.16
C THR A 193 -31.39 25.00 -54.98
N LEU A 194 -31.08 24.69 -56.23
CA LEU A 194 -30.56 25.63 -57.21
C LEU A 194 -31.71 26.06 -58.14
N GLY A 195 -32.03 27.36 -58.13
CA GLY A 195 -33.19 27.88 -58.87
C GLY A 195 -32.98 27.98 -60.40
N SER A 196 -34.04 28.40 -61.09
CA SER A 196 -34.11 28.57 -62.56
C SER A 196 -33.03 29.49 -63.16
N ALA A 197 -32.36 30.29 -62.32
CA ALA A 197 -31.26 31.16 -62.70
C ALA A 197 -30.02 30.42 -63.23
N LEU A 198 -29.94 29.10 -63.05
CA LEU A 198 -28.82 28.29 -63.55
C LEU A 198 -28.80 28.11 -65.06
N PHE A 199 -29.96 28.09 -65.73
CA PHE A 199 -30.05 27.70 -67.13
C PHE A 199 -30.63 28.81 -68.00
N GLN A 200 -30.26 28.81 -69.29
CA GLN A 200 -30.99 29.60 -70.30
C GLN A 200 -32.43 29.08 -70.45
N THR A 201 -33.34 29.95 -70.89
CA THR A 201 -34.75 29.58 -71.14
C THR A 201 -34.80 28.40 -72.09
N ASP A 202 -35.60 27.39 -71.73
CA ASP A 202 -35.77 26.16 -72.53
C ASP A 202 -34.47 25.42 -72.89
N SER A 203 -33.44 25.58 -72.05
CA SER A 203 -32.11 25.01 -72.29
C SER A 203 -31.56 24.26 -71.07
N ALA A 204 -30.62 23.36 -71.35
CA ALA A 204 -29.77 22.69 -70.35
C ALA A 204 -28.36 23.31 -70.27
N THR A 205 -28.11 24.40 -70.99
CA THR A 205 -26.84 25.14 -70.92
C THR A 205 -26.79 25.99 -69.65
N LEU A 206 -25.76 25.76 -68.84
CA LEU A 206 -25.47 26.54 -67.63
C LEU A 206 -25.11 27.99 -67.99
N LYS A 207 -25.64 28.95 -67.23
CA LYS A 207 -25.28 30.37 -67.31
C LYS A 207 -23.98 30.63 -66.54
N ALA A 208 -23.25 31.68 -66.89
CA ALA A 208 -22.05 32.09 -66.16
C ALA A 208 -22.30 32.33 -64.66
N GLY A 209 -23.50 32.82 -64.28
CA GLY A 209 -23.88 32.99 -62.87
C GLY A 209 -24.10 31.68 -62.09
N ALA A 210 -24.24 30.55 -62.78
CA ALA A 210 -24.36 29.22 -62.17
C ALA A 210 -23.04 28.70 -61.61
N GLU A 211 -21.92 29.13 -62.20
CA GLU A 211 -20.57 28.63 -61.90
C GLU A 211 -20.17 28.92 -60.45
N ARG A 212 -20.62 30.04 -59.87
CA ARG A 212 -20.31 30.36 -58.47
C ARG A 212 -20.87 29.32 -57.50
N ASN A 213 -22.18 29.08 -57.54
CA ASN A 213 -22.84 28.17 -56.60
C ASN A 213 -22.43 26.71 -56.85
N LEU A 214 -22.25 26.34 -58.13
CA LEU A 214 -21.80 25.00 -58.49
C LEU A 214 -20.32 24.77 -58.14
N GLY A 215 -19.49 25.82 -58.22
CA GLY A 215 -18.09 25.79 -57.79
C GLY A 215 -17.96 25.64 -56.27
N GLU A 216 -18.78 26.34 -55.49
CA GLU A 216 -18.84 26.17 -54.03
C GLU A 216 -19.29 24.75 -53.64
N LEU A 217 -20.29 24.20 -54.34
CA LEU A 217 -20.73 22.80 -54.15
C LEU A 217 -19.65 21.77 -54.56
N ALA A 218 -18.94 21.98 -55.67
CA ALA A 218 -17.85 21.11 -56.11
C ALA A 218 -16.69 21.14 -55.10
N LYS A 219 -16.36 22.32 -54.58
CA LYS A 219 -15.37 22.49 -53.51
C LYS A 219 -15.76 21.71 -52.25
N TYR A 220 -17.01 21.89 -51.78
CA TYR A 220 -17.52 21.14 -50.64
C TYR A 220 -17.39 19.61 -50.84
N MET A 221 -17.82 19.09 -52.00
CA MET A 221 -17.71 17.65 -52.29
C MET A 221 -16.26 17.16 -52.41
N THR A 222 -15.32 18.04 -52.73
CA THR A 222 -13.89 17.72 -52.75
C THR A 222 -13.31 17.67 -51.34
N ASP A 223 -13.68 18.63 -50.47
CA ASP A 223 -13.21 18.71 -49.08
C ASP A 223 -13.82 17.60 -48.19
N PHE A 224 -15.00 17.08 -48.56
CA PHE A 224 -15.70 15.99 -47.87
C PHE A 224 -15.83 14.75 -48.77
N PRO A 225 -14.78 13.90 -48.88
CA PRO A 225 -14.74 12.77 -49.82
C PRO A 225 -15.79 11.68 -49.57
N GLN A 226 -16.41 11.66 -48.39
CA GLN A 226 -17.48 10.71 -48.04
C GLN A 226 -18.84 11.13 -48.62
N ALA A 227 -19.03 12.42 -48.96
CA ALA A 227 -20.32 12.92 -49.43
C ALA A 227 -20.67 12.39 -50.82
N LYS A 228 -21.94 11.99 -51.03
CA LYS A 228 -22.51 11.60 -52.34
C LYS A 228 -23.62 12.57 -52.72
N ALA A 229 -23.75 12.86 -54.02
CA ALA A 229 -24.75 13.76 -54.57
C ALA A 229 -25.74 13.02 -55.49
N THR A 230 -27.03 13.24 -55.26
CA THR A 230 -28.10 12.90 -56.20
C THR A 230 -28.69 14.20 -56.72
N ILE A 231 -28.67 14.38 -58.04
CA ILE A 231 -29.08 15.62 -58.70
C ILE A 231 -30.43 15.39 -59.38
N GLU A 232 -31.44 16.15 -58.99
CA GLU A 232 -32.80 16.02 -59.48
C GLU A 232 -33.22 17.26 -60.25
N GLY A 233 -33.53 17.09 -61.53
CA GLY A 233 -34.05 18.16 -62.37
C GLY A 233 -35.57 18.23 -62.31
N HIS A 234 -36.12 19.44 -62.23
CA HIS A 234 -37.55 19.67 -62.26
C HIS A 234 -37.92 20.76 -63.29
N THR A 235 -39.14 20.67 -63.83
CA THR A 235 -39.75 21.67 -64.69
C THR A 235 -41.05 22.19 -64.08
N ASP A 236 -41.59 23.27 -64.62
CA ASP A 236 -43.00 23.61 -64.42
C ASP A 236 -43.91 22.74 -65.30
N ASN A 237 -45.22 22.98 -65.26
CA ASN A 237 -46.23 22.21 -66.00
C ASN A 237 -46.52 22.73 -67.42
N THR A 238 -45.73 23.66 -67.94
CA THR A 238 -45.91 24.23 -69.27
C THR A 238 -45.24 23.33 -70.31
N GLY A 239 -45.94 23.03 -71.40
CA GLY A 239 -45.41 22.22 -72.50
C GLY A 239 -45.73 20.74 -72.37
N ASP A 240 -45.07 19.94 -73.20
CA ASP A 240 -45.28 18.50 -73.28
C ASP A 240 -44.60 17.77 -72.10
N PRO A 241 -45.28 16.84 -71.40
CA PRO A 241 -44.71 16.11 -70.28
C PRO A 241 -43.45 15.30 -70.62
N ALA A 242 -43.41 14.65 -71.80
CA ALA A 242 -42.25 13.87 -72.22
C ALA A 242 -41.07 14.77 -72.57
N TYR A 243 -41.33 15.94 -73.14
CA TYR A 243 -40.32 16.98 -73.33
C TYR A 243 -39.76 17.49 -71.99
N ASN A 244 -40.63 17.78 -71.02
CA ASN A 244 -40.26 18.23 -69.68
C ASN A 244 -39.40 17.20 -68.92
N GLN A 245 -39.71 15.92 -69.09
CA GLN A 245 -38.90 14.82 -68.56
C GLN A 245 -37.49 14.80 -69.17
N GLN A 246 -37.38 14.96 -70.49
CA GLN A 246 -36.07 15.01 -71.15
C GLN A 246 -35.27 16.25 -70.77
N LEU A 247 -35.92 17.41 -70.66
CA LEU A 247 -35.28 18.67 -70.33
C LEU A 247 -34.73 18.66 -68.89
N SER A 248 -35.53 18.17 -67.93
CA SER A 248 -35.08 18.01 -66.54
C SER A 248 -33.89 17.05 -66.42
N ALA A 249 -33.92 15.91 -67.10
CA ALA A 249 -32.81 14.95 -67.10
C ALA A 249 -31.53 15.56 -67.67
N LYS A 250 -31.63 16.29 -68.80
CA LYS A 250 -30.48 16.99 -69.39
C LYS A 250 -29.90 18.06 -68.45
N ARG A 251 -30.74 18.79 -67.73
CA ARG A 251 -30.31 19.79 -66.73
C ARG A 251 -29.60 19.14 -65.54
N ALA A 252 -30.14 18.05 -65.01
CA ALA A 252 -29.50 17.28 -63.95
C ALA A 252 -28.12 16.76 -64.41
N GLN A 253 -28.04 16.22 -65.63
CA GLN A 253 -26.79 15.74 -66.21
C GLN A 253 -25.78 16.87 -66.42
N ALA A 254 -26.22 18.06 -66.83
CA ALA A 254 -25.33 19.22 -66.99
C ALA A 254 -24.67 19.63 -65.66
N VAL A 255 -25.42 19.58 -64.56
CA VAL A 255 -24.87 19.81 -63.21
C VAL A 255 -23.91 18.69 -62.80
N ALA A 256 -24.26 17.42 -63.06
CA ALA A 256 -23.38 16.29 -62.77
C ALA A 256 -22.04 16.41 -63.50
N ASN A 257 -22.08 16.71 -64.80
CA ASN A 257 -20.91 16.91 -65.62
C ASN A 257 -20.05 18.07 -65.12
N TYR A 258 -20.68 19.16 -64.67
CA TYR A 258 -19.98 20.28 -64.05
C TYR A 258 -19.22 19.83 -62.80
N LEU A 259 -19.88 19.15 -61.87
CA LEU A 259 -19.24 18.67 -60.62
C LEU A 259 -18.08 17.71 -60.92
N THR A 260 -18.26 16.76 -61.84
CA THR A 260 -17.19 15.84 -62.23
C THR A 260 -16.04 16.54 -62.93
N GLY A 261 -16.32 17.56 -63.74
CA GLY A 261 -15.31 18.38 -64.40
C GLY A 261 -14.49 19.23 -63.41
N HIS A 262 -14.99 19.41 -62.18
CA HIS A 262 -14.35 20.18 -61.12
C HIS A 262 -13.80 19.29 -59.99
N GLY A 263 -13.52 18.01 -60.27
CA GLY A 263 -12.74 17.14 -59.38
C GLY A 263 -13.57 16.20 -58.48
N VAL A 264 -14.90 16.20 -58.60
CA VAL A 264 -15.75 15.23 -57.89
C VAL A 264 -15.72 13.89 -58.64
N ASP A 265 -15.47 12.79 -57.93
CA ASP A 265 -15.48 11.44 -58.53
C ASP A 265 -16.88 11.09 -59.07
N ALA A 266 -16.95 10.59 -60.30
CA ALA A 266 -18.21 10.25 -60.98
C ALA A 266 -19.03 9.18 -60.24
N SER A 267 -18.40 8.27 -59.49
CA SER A 267 -19.09 7.26 -58.68
C SER A 267 -19.89 7.85 -57.52
N ARG A 268 -19.64 9.12 -57.17
CA ARG A 268 -20.28 9.84 -56.08
C ARG A 268 -21.43 10.74 -56.55
N VAL A 269 -21.68 10.81 -57.86
CA VAL A 269 -22.67 11.72 -58.46
C VAL A 269 -23.66 10.91 -59.29
N SER A 270 -24.95 11.11 -59.03
CA SER A 270 -26.03 10.57 -59.85
C SER A 270 -26.96 11.70 -60.30
N ALA A 271 -27.60 11.53 -61.45
CA ALA A 271 -28.48 12.53 -62.04
C ALA A 271 -29.78 11.90 -62.54
N GLU A 272 -30.90 12.52 -62.20
CA GLU A 272 -32.24 12.08 -62.60
C GLU A 272 -33.10 13.29 -63.01
N GLY A 273 -33.91 13.11 -64.05
CA GLY A 273 -34.96 14.06 -64.40
C GLY A 273 -36.28 13.62 -63.79
N LEU A 274 -37.00 14.53 -63.15
CA LEU A 274 -38.30 14.25 -62.54
C LEU A 274 -39.44 15.01 -63.23
N GLY A 275 -39.13 15.70 -64.33
CA GLY A 275 -40.12 16.44 -65.12
C GLY A 275 -40.92 17.40 -64.27
N GLN A 276 -42.23 17.41 -64.49
CA GLN A 276 -43.19 18.31 -63.83
C GLN A 276 -43.92 17.66 -62.65
N ASP A 277 -43.57 16.41 -62.29
CA ASP A 277 -44.40 15.55 -61.43
C ASP A 277 -44.29 15.89 -59.95
N TYR A 278 -43.28 16.68 -59.56
CA TYR A 278 -43.01 17.07 -58.17
C TYR A 278 -42.91 18.60 -58.02
N PRO A 279 -44.03 19.34 -58.16
CA PRO A 279 -44.06 20.78 -57.95
C PRO A 279 -43.94 21.14 -56.47
N ILE A 280 -43.18 22.18 -56.16
CA ILE A 280 -43.03 22.75 -54.80
C ILE A 280 -43.84 24.03 -54.61
N ALA A 281 -44.38 24.57 -55.70
CA ALA A 281 -45.25 25.75 -55.70
C ALA A 281 -46.40 25.58 -56.72
N PRO A 282 -47.52 26.30 -56.54
CA PRO A 282 -48.60 26.33 -57.51
C PRO A 282 -48.10 26.76 -58.91
N ASN A 283 -48.48 26.03 -59.96
CA ASN A 283 -48.09 26.35 -61.34
C ASN A 283 -48.98 27.44 -62.01
N ASP A 284 -49.97 27.94 -61.30
CA ASP A 284 -50.90 28.98 -61.75
C ASP A 284 -50.24 30.36 -61.87
N THR A 285 -49.25 30.64 -61.03
CA THR A 285 -48.49 31.90 -61.02
C THR A 285 -47.12 31.75 -61.69
N GLU A 286 -46.62 32.81 -62.32
CA GLU A 286 -45.26 32.81 -62.86
C GLU A 286 -44.22 32.62 -61.75
N ALA A 287 -44.45 33.20 -60.58
CA ALA A 287 -43.58 33.02 -59.42
C ALA A 287 -43.49 31.54 -59.00
N GLY A 288 -44.60 30.81 -58.98
CA GLY A 288 -44.60 29.39 -58.65
C GLY A 288 -44.00 28.51 -59.74
N ARG A 289 -44.24 28.81 -61.02
CA ARG A 289 -43.55 28.13 -62.14
C ARG A 289 -42.03 28.34 -62.08
N GLN A 290 -41.57 29.55 -61.76
CA GLN A 290 -40.13 29.82 -61.57
C GLN A 290 -39.53 28.97 -60.44
N GLN A 291 -40.27 28.74 -59.35
CA GLN A 291 -39.81 27.88 -58.26
C GLN A 291 -39.77 26.40 -58.66
N ASN A 292 -40.71 25.94 -59.49
CA ASN A 292 -40.74 24.55 -59.98
C ASN A 292 -39.64 24.26 -61.00
N ARG A 293 -39.18 25.27 -61.75
CA ARG A 293 -37.99 25.19 -62.61
C ARG A 293 -36.71 25.22 -61.77
N ARG A 294 -36.37 24.11 -61.13
CA ARG A 294 -35.23 24.00 -60.21
C ARG A 294 -34.40 22.74 -60.46
N VAL A 295 -33.19 22.74 -59.93
CA VAL A 295 -32.40 21.54 -59.73
C VAL A 295 -32.15 21.39 -58.24
N GLU A 296 -32.46 20.25 -57.68
CA GLU A 296 -32.14 19.90 -56.30
C GLU A 296 -30.90 19.01 -56.28
N VAL A 297 -29.97 19.29 -55.38
CA VAL A 297 -28.83 18.41 -55.11
C VAL A 297 -28.99 17.86 -53.70
N ILE A 298 -29.19 16.56 -53.60
CA ILE A 298 -29.36 15.83 -52.36
C ILE A 298 -28.01 15.24 -51.96
N LEU A 299 -27.46 15.74 -50.87
CA LEU A 299 -26.21 15.30 -50.29
C LEU A 299 -26.49 14.28 -49.19
N THR A 300 -25.85 13.11 -49.33
CA THR A 300 -25.89 12.01 -48.36
C THR A 300 -24.47 11.67 -47.92
N GLN A 301 -24.34 11.15 -46.71
CA GLN A 301 -23.08 10.73 -46.09
C GLN A 301 -23.15 9.24 -45.77
#